data_AF-A0A973TV87-F1
#
_entry.id   AF-A0A973TV87-F1
#
_cell.length_a   1.000
_cell.length_b   1.000
_cell.length_c   1.000
_cell.angle_alpha   90.00
_cell.angle_beta   90.00
_cell.angle_gamma   90.00
#
_symmetry.space_group_name_H-M   'P 1'
#
loop_
_entity.id
_entity.type
_entity.pdbx_description
1 polymer ?
#
loop_
_entity_poly.entity_id
_entity_poly.type
_entity_poly.pdbx_seq_one_letter_code
_entity_poly.pdbx_strand_id
1 'polypeptide(L)'
;MSEVDLMNAPESSAWDKAAGGEKLLRVENLSVDFPTDDGTVHAVRDVSFTLGPGEVLGIVGESGSGKSVSSMAIMGLLPKTAKIGGSIKFKDRELVGLDYKQMQPVRGNGVSMIFQDPMTSLNPVYTVGWQLAEAHQAHHDVSKKAAWAKAVEVLELVGIPQPDRRASQYPHEFSGGMRQRAMIAMAIINDPDVIIADEPTTALDVTVQAQILDTLLRIRDETSAGIMVITHDLGVVAGMVDRVQVMYGGTVVEQGTVDEVFEAQRMPYTVGLLGSIPNPNMLGKRLTPIKGAPPSLMNLPQGCSFSPRCPLAIDECRATEPLLLETDRPGHFARCHRSAHLATIENPQRLFAHDEIGMVENPASLTMANPDIPVSEDVDVVEARLHEEEKPTS
;
A
#
# COMPACT_ATOMS: atom_id res chain seq x y z
N MET A 1 -15.99 18.34 -27.32
CA MET A 1 -14.68 17.86 -26.86
C MET A 1 -13.67 18.32 -27.89
N SER A 2 -12.94 19.39 -27.60
CA SER A 2 -12.00 20.02 -28.52
C SER A 2 -10.68 19.24 -28.56
N GLU A 3 -9.99 19.25 -29.70
CA GLU A 3 -8.67 18.63 -29.94
C GLU A 3 -7.57 19.06 -28.96
N VAL A 4 -7.82 20.08 -28.13
CA VAL A 4 -6.89 20.59 -27.10
C VAL A 4 -6.92 19.75 -25.81
N ASP A 5 -7.99 19.00 -25.54
CA ASP A 5 -8.10 18.16 -24.33
C ASP A 5 -7.34 16.82 -24.45
N LEU A 6 -6.92 16.45 -25.67
CA LEU A 6 -6.15 15.23 -25.95
C LEU A 6 -4.63 15.43 -25.93
N MET A 7 -4.16 16.69 -25.78
CA MET A 7 -2.72 17.04 -25.79
C MET A 7 -2.12 17.33 -24.41
N ASN A 8 -2.92 17.26 -23.33
CA ASN A 8 -2.46 17.48 -21.95
C ASN A 8 -2.49 16.21 -21.08
N ALA A 9 -2.38 15.02 -21.68
CA ALA A 9 -1.96 13.85 -20.91
C ALA A 9 -0.55 14.13 -20.39
N PRO A 10 -0.25 14.00 -19.08
CA PRO A 10 1.09 14.21 -18.60
C PRO A 10 2.01 13.17 -19.28
N GLU A 11 2.80 13.63 -20.25
CA GLU A 11 3.96 12.91 -20.77
C GLU A 11 4.77 12.42 -19.57
N SER A 12 4.98 11.10 -19.47
CA SER A 12 5.85 10.40 -18.50
C SER A 12 6.16 11.23 -17.26
N SER A 13 5.41 11.02 -16.18
CA SER A 13 5.59 11.72 -14.90
C SER A 13 7.08 11.91 -14.60
N ALA A 14 7.51 13.09 -14.13
CA ALA A 14 8.92 13.40 -13.84
C ALA A 14 9.63 12.33 -12.97
N TRP A 15 8.84 11.51 -12.27
CA TRP A 15 9.15 10.23 -11.64
C TRP A 15 9.90 9.20 -12.50
N ASP A 16 9.56 9.07 -13.79
CA ASP A 16 10.21 8.15 -14.74
C ASP A 16 11.63 8.59 -15.10
N LYS A 17 11.90 9.91 -15.06
CA LYS A 17 13.20 10.49 -15.43
C LYS A 17 14.21 10.46 -14.28
N ALA A 18 13.75 10.49 -13.03
CA ALA A 18 14.64 10.48 -11.86
C ALA A 18 15.32 9.11 -11.62
N ALA A 19 14.70 8.02 -12.06
CA ALA A 19 15.22 6.67 -11.89
C ALA A 19 15.64 6.08 -13.25
N GLY A 20 16.74 6.61 -13.80
CA GLY A 20 17.39 6.09 -15.01
C GLY A 20 17.89 4.65 -14.78
N GLY A 21 17.10 3.68 -15.24
CA GLY A 21 17.38 2.25 -15.11
C GLY A 21 16.29 1.40 -15.75
N GLU A 22 16.58 0.10 -15.93
CA GLU A 22 15.60 -0.89 -16.36
C GLU A 22 14.40 -0.90 -15.41
N LYS A 23 13.18 -0.92 -15.95
CA LYS A 23 11.94 -1.00 -15.16
C LYS A 23 11.35 -2.38 -15.31
N LEU A 24 11.21 -3.09 -14.20
CA LEU A 24 10.58 -4.42 -14.19
C LEU A 24 9.06 -4.30 -14.30
N LEU A 25 8.47 -3.31 -13.64
CA LEU A 25 7.03 -3.05 -13.69
C LEU A 25 6.78 -1.57 -13.96
N ARG A 26 5.91 -1.27 -14.93
CA ARG A 26 5.43 0.07 -15.24
C ARG A 26 3.90 0.06 -15.28
N VAL A 27 3.29 0.84 -14.41
CA VAL A 27 1.84 1.04 -14.33
C VAL A 27 1.56 2.49 -14.72
N GLU A 28 0.72 2.69 -15.73
CA GLU A 28 0.41 4.01 -16.30
C GLU A 28 -1.09 4.22 -16.34
N ASN A 29 -1.57 5.22 -15.61
CA ASN A 29 -2.95 5.67 -15.57
C ASN A 29 -3.93 4.50 -15.32
N LEU A 30 -3.57 3.61 -14.40
CA LEU A 30 -4.39 2.47 -14.05
C LEU A 30 -5.69 2.96 -13.44
N SER A 31 -6.79 2.56 -14.07
CA SER A 31 -8.15 2.81 -13.59
C SER A 31 -8.91 1.50 -13.54
N VAL A 32 -9.59 1.23 -12.43
CA VAL A 32 -10.34 -0.02 -12.23
C VAL A 32 -11.74 0.31 -11.71
N ASP A 33 -12.72 -0.05 -12.53
CA ASP A 33 -14.15 0.14 -12.24
C ASP A 33 -14.84 -1.21 -12.03
N PHE A 34 -15.67 -1.30 -11.00
CA PHE A 34 -16.58 -2.43 -10.80
C PHE A 34 -18.02 -1.98 -11.02
N PRO A 35 -18.67 -2.41 -12.13
CA PRO A 35 -20.10 -2.23 -12.30
C PRO A 35 -20.86 -3.08 -11.27
N THR A 36 -21.70 -2.45 -10.46
CA THR A 36 -22.65 -3.11 -9.55
C THR A 36 -24.08 -2.64 -9.84
N ASP A 37 -25.07 -3.29 -9.23
CA ASP A 37 -26.48 -2.93 -9.42
C ASP A 37 -26.81 -1.54 -8.86
N ASP A 38 -26.08 -1.10 -7.82
CA ASP A 38 -26.27 0.19 -7.14
C ASP A 38 -25.46 1.33 -7.78
N GLY A 39 -24.54 1.04 -8.70
CA GLY A 39 -23.67 2.02 -9.33
C GLY A 39 -22.33 1.46 -9.77
N THR A 40 -21.46 2.32 -10.30
CA THR A 40 -20.08 1.91 -10.60
C THR A 40 -19.18 2.29 -9.44
N VAL A 41 -18.41 1.33 -8.92
CA VAL A 41 -17.39 1.57 -7.91
C VAL A 41 -16.08 1.89 -8.62
N HIS A 42 -15.58 3.11 -8.45
CA HIS A 42 -14.31 3.58 -9.00
C HIS A 42 -13.16 3.24 -8.05
N ALA A 43 -12.73 1.98 -8.06
CA ALA A 43 -11.82 1.45 -7.03
C ALA A 43 -10.39 1.96 -7.15
N VAL A 44 -9.92 2.19 -8.37
CA VAL A 44 -8.62 2.78 -8.69
C VAL A 44 -8.82 3.84 -9.76
N ARG A 45 -8.22 5.01 -9.60
CA ARG A 45 -8.40 6.19 -10.45
C ARG A 45 -7.04 6.77 -10.82
N ASP A 46 -6.62 6.55 -12.06
CA ASP A 46 -5.43 7.10 -12.70
C ASP A 46 -4.14 6.95 -11.87
N VAL A 47 -3.89 5.74 -11.39
CA VAL A 47 -2.70 5.41 -10.58
C VAL A 47 -1.54 5.07 -11.50
N SER A 48 -0.38 5.69 -11.26
CA SER A 48 0.85 5.49 -12.03
C SER A 48 2.04 5.26 -11.12
N PHE A 49 2.87 4.27 -11.45
CA PHE A 49 4.13 3.99 -10.74
C PHE A 49 5.05 3.09 -11.54
N THR A 50 6.32 3.06 -11.14
CA THR A 50 7.31 2.11 -11.64
C THR A 50 8.03 1.41 -10.50
N LEU A 51 8.49 0.20 -10.79
CA LEU A 51 9.35 -0.60 -9.92
C LEU A 51 10.55 -1.13 -10.73
N GLY A 52 11.76 -0.84 -10.27
CA GLY A 52 13.01 -1.34 -10.82
C GLY A 52 13.52 -2.60 -10.10
N PRO A 53 14.59 -3.24 -10.64
CA PRO A 53 15.31 -4.31 -9.95
C PRO A 53 15.88 -3.84 -8.61
N GLY A 54 15.74 -4.67 -7.58
CA GLY A 54 16.22 -4.39 -6.22
C GLY A 54 15.52 -3.23 -5.50
N GLU A 55 14.55 -2.58 -6.14
CA GLU A 55 13.77 -1.49 -5.54
C GLU A 55 12.64 -2.06 -4.68
N VAL A 56 12.37 -1.41 -3.54
CA VAL A 56 11.22 -1.69 -2.69
C VAL A 56 10.26 -0.50 -2.70
N LEU A 57 9.06 -0.70 -3.26
CA LEU A 57 7.97 0.27 -3.29
C LEU A 57 6.91 -0.09 -2.25
N GLY A 58 6.65 0.82 -1.31
CA GLY A 58 5.51 0.73 -0.40
C GLY A 58 4.27 1.39 -0.99
N ILE A 59 3.14 0.68 -1.03
CA ILE A 59 1.83 1.25 -1.32
C ILE A 59 1.01 1.20 -0.02
N VAL A 60 0.67 2.37 0.51
CA VAL A 60 0.08 2.52 1.84
C VAL A 60 -1.23 3.30 1.82
N GLY A 61 -2.05 3.13 2.86
CA GLY A 61 -3.30 3.86 3.04
C GLY A 61 -4.36 3.05 3.78
N GLU A 62 -5.47 3.69 4.13
CA GLU A 62 -6.62 3.06 4.80
C GLU A 62 -7.21 1.92 3.97
N SER A 63 -7.94 1.00 4.63
CA SER A 63 -8.67 -0.06 3.93
C SER A 63 -9.64 0.53 2.90
N GLY A 64 -9.76 -0.11 1.74
CA GLY A 64 -10.59 0.37 0.64
C GLY A 64 -9.98 1.53 -0.17
N SER A 65 -8.71 1.90 0.02
CA SER A 65 -8.09 2.96 -0.78
C SER A 65 -7.68 2.57 -2.21
N GLY A 66 -7.83 1.29 -2.59
CA GLY A 66 -7.53 0.77 -3.93
C GLY A 66 -6.25 -0.09 -4.04
N LYS A 67 -5.46 -0.22 -2.96
CA LYS A 67 -4.14 -0.89 -2.97
C LYS A 67 -4.18 -2.35 -3.47
N SER A 68 -5.01 -3.19 -2.84
CA SER A 68 -5.15 -4.60 -3.24
C SER A 68 -5.82 -4.76 -4.60
N VAL A 69 -6.63 -3.79 -5.03
CA VAL A 69 -7.20 -3.78 -6.38
C VAL A 69 -6.10 -3.53 -7.41
N SER A 70 -5.15 -2.63 -7.14
CA SER A 70 -3.98 -2.39 -7.98
C SER A 70 -3.09 -3.65 -8.12
N SER A 71 -2.79 -4.37 -7.03
CA SER A 71 -2.02 -5.62 -7.11
C SER A 71 -2.76 -6.71 -7.88
N MET A 72 -4.06 -6.89 -7.64
CA MET A 72 -4.87 -7.86 -8.37
C MET A 72 -4.99 -7.52 -9.85
N ALA A 73 -4.99 -6.23 -10.22
CA ALA A 73 -4.97 -5.79 -11.61
C ALA A 73 -3.67 -6.22 -12.30
N ILE A 74 -2.51 -6.00 -11.66
CA ILE A 74 -1.20 -6.43 -12.17
C ILE A 74 -1.18 -7.95 -12.39
N MET A 75 -1.70 -8.71 -11.43
CA MET A 75 -1.75 -10.16 -11.52
C MET A 75 -2.83 -10.68 -12.47
N GLY A 76 -3.73 -9.84 -12.99
CA GLY A 76 -4.87 -10.23 -13.81
C GLY A 76 -5.87 -11.13 -13.06
N LEU A 77 -6.01 -10.93 -11.75
CA LEU A 77 -6.86 -11.73 -10.84
C LEU A 77 -8.20 -11.06 -10.53
N LEU A 78 -8.45 -9.88 -11.11
CA LEU A 78 -9.74 -9.20 -10.98
C LEU A 78 -10.88 -10.04 -11.61
N PRO A 79 -12.11 -9.94 -11.08
CA PRO A 79 -13.27 -10.58 -11.69
C PRO A 79 -13.51 -10.06 -13.10
N LYS A 80 -14.06 -10.90 -13.97
CA LYS A 80 -14.33 -10.56 -15.39
C LYS A 80 -15.27 -9.37 -15.59
N THR A 81 -16.03 -9.01 -14.56
CA THR A 81 -16.92 -7.84 -14.57
C THR A 81 -16.17 -6.52 -14.40
N ALA A 82 -14.95 -6.55 -13.85
CA ALA A 82 -14.12 -5.36 -13.69
C ALA A 82 -13.73 -4.79 -15.05
N LYS A 83 -13.77 -3.46 -15.17
CA LYS A 83 -13.23 -2.74 -16.32
C LYS A 83 -11.90 -2.14 -15.93
N ILE A 84 -10.87 -2.46 -16.70
CA ILE A 84 -9.50 -1.99 -16.48
C ILE A 84 -9.15 -1.02 -17.60
N GLY A 85 -8.75 0.19 -17.24
CA GLY A 85 -8.15 1.20 -18.11
C GLY A 85 -6.68 1.42 -17.76
N GLY A 86 -5.96 2.11 -18.65
CA GLY A 86 -4.52 2.34 -18.50
C GLY A 86 -3.66 1.20 -19.09
N SER A 87 -2.42 1.14 -18.64
CA SER A 87 -1.37 0.23 -19.12
C SER A 87 -0.64 -0.39 -17.93
N ILE A 88 -0.38 -1.70 -17.99
CA ILE A 88 0.44 -2.43 -17.02
C ILE A 88 1.45 -3.24 -17.80
N LYS A 89 2.72 -2.82 -17.75
CA LYS A 89 3.81 -3.51 -18.44
C LYS A 89 4.74 -4.18 -17.44
N PHE A 90 4.96 -5.46 -17.64
CA PHE A 90 6.05 -6.19 -17.00
C PHE A 90 7.19 -6.32 -18.01
N LYS A 91 8.33 -5.69 -17.72
CA LYS A 91 9.40 -5.41 -18.68
C LYS A 91 8.79 -4.71 -19.91
N ASP A 92 8.93 -5.28 -21.10
CA ASP A 92 8.34 -4.73 -22.33
C ASP A 92 6.97 -5.34 -22.70
N ARG A 93 6.41 -6.19 -21.84
CA ARG A 93 5.18 -6.93 -22.13
C ARG A 93 3.97 -6.28 -21.47
N GLU A 94 3.02 -5.84 -22.30
CA GLU A 94 1.70 -5.41 -21.85
C GLU A 94 0.92 -6.59 -21.24
N LEU A 95 0.36 -6.37 -20.05
CA LEU A 95 -0.41 -7.35 -19.28
C LEU A 95 -1.92 -7.14 -19.42
N VAL A 96 -2.37 -5.89 -19.61
CA VAL A 96 -3.80 -5.60 -19.73
C VAL A 96 -4.35 -6.26 -21.00
N GLY A 97 -5.43 -7.03 -20.85
CA GLY A 97 -6.08 -7.73 -21.96
C GLY A 97 -5.48 -9.10 -22.31
N LEU A 98 -4.41 -9.54 -21.64
CA LEU A 98 -3.91 -10.91 -21.79
C LEU A 98 -4.92 -11.94 -21.26
N ASP A 99 -5.05 -13.05 -21.97
CA ASP A 99 -5.83 -14.19 -21.50
C ASP A 99 -5.08 -15.01 -20.42
N TYR A 100 -5.75 -16.02 -19.87
CA TYR A 100 -5.19 -16.87 -18.83
C TYR A 100 -3.88 -17.59 -19.26
N LYS A 101 -3.83 -18.11 -20.49
CA LYS A 101 -2.65 -18.85 -20.99
C LYS A 101 -1.49 -17.91 -21.22
N GLN A 102 -1.77 -16.69 -21.67
CA GLN A 102 -0.78 -15.66 -21.87
C GLN A 102 -0.23 -15.13 -20.54
N MET A 103 -1.07 -15.03 -19.49
CA MET A 103 -0.65 -14.64 -18.14
C MET A 103 0.12 -15.72 -17.40
N GLN A 104 -0.12 -17.01 -17.68
CA GLN A 104 0.52 -18.13 -17.00
C GLN A 104 2.07 -18.05 -16.93
N PRO A 105 2.82 -17.73 -18.00
CA PRO A 105 4.28 -17.57 -17.91
C PRO A 105 4.74 -16.31 -17.18
N VAL A 106 3.87 -15.30 -17.02
CA VAL A 106 4.17 -14.09 -16.24
C VAL A 106 4.01 -14.38 -14.76
N ARG A 107 2.92 -15.06 -14.38
CA ARG A 107 2.65 -15.46 -13.00
C ARG A 107 3.66 -16.50 -12.53
N GLY A 108 4.17 -16.35 -11.31
CA GLY A 108 5.12 -17.29 -10.72
C GLY A 108 6.55 -17.06 -11.18
N ASN A 109 6.82 -17.04 -12.49
CA ASN A 109 8.19 -16.91 -13.02
C ASN A 109 8.67 -15.46 -13.16
N GLY A 110 7.77 -14.53 -13.51
CA GLY A 110 8.11 -13.11 -13.68
C GLY A 110 7.63 -12.28 -12.50
N VAL A 111 6.33 -12.40 -12.19
CA VAL A 111 5.66 -11.69 -11.10
C VAL A 111 5.01 -12.72 -10.19
N SER A 112 5.33 -12.66 -8.90
CA SER A 112 4.69 -13.47 -7.88
C SER A 112 3.92 -12.61 -6.88
N MET A 113 3.03 -13.26 -6.12
CA MET A 113 2.20 -12.60 -5.13
C MET A 113 2.20 -13.39 -3.83
N ILE A 114 2.40 -12.69 -2.72
CA ILE A 114 2.21 -13.16 -1.35
C ILE A 114 0.86 -12.59 -0.91
N PHE A 115 -0.11 -13.48 -0.68
CA PHE A 115 -1.48 -13.10 -0.32
C PHE A 115 -1.61 -12.75 1.17
N GLN A 116 -2.69 -12.05 1.53
CA GLN A 116 -2.96 -11.55 2.89
C GLN A 116 -3.14 -12.66 3.95
N ASP A 117 -3.59 -13.87 3.57
CA ASP A 117 -3.86 -14.95 4.53
C ASP A 117 -3.22 -16.31 4.12
N PRO A 118 -2.23 -16.80 4.89
CA PRO A 118 -1.63 -18.13 4.68
C PRO A 118 -2.61 -19.30 4.79
N MET A 119 -3.65 -19.17 5.63
CA MET A 119 -4.58 -20.26 5.94
C MET A 119 -5.47 -20.61 4.75
N THR A 120 -5.80 -19.60 3.93
CA THR A 120 -6.54 -19.79 2.69
C THR A 120 -5.64 -20.17 1.52
N SER A 121 -4.34 -19.86 1.62
CA SER A 121 -3.37 -20.09 0.54
C SER A 121 -2.78 -21.49 0.53
N LEU A 122 -2.59 -22.13 1.69
CA LEU A 122 -2.07 -23.50 1.79
C LEU A 122 -3.20 -24.54 1.88
N ASN A 123 -3.14 -25.55 1.03
CA ASN A 123 -4.07 -26.67 1.08
C ASN A 123 -3.75 -27.58 2.29
N PRO A 124 -4.69 -27.80 3.23
CA PRO A 124 -4.41 -28.51 4.48
C PRO A 124 -4.20 -30.01 4.31
N VAL A 125 -4.55 -30.60 3.15
CA VAL A 125 -4.43 -32.05 2.90
C VAL A 125 -3.13 -32.45 2.19
N TYR A 126 -2.28 -31.49 1.82
CA TYR A 126 -0.96 -31.74 1.24
C TYR A 126 0.13 -31.23 2.15
N THR A 127 1.30 -31.88 2.12
CA THR A 127 2.46 -31.39 2.87
C THR A 127 2.99 -30.09 2.28
N VAL A 128 3.66 -29.28 3.10
CA VAL A 128 4.22 -27.98 2.68
C VAL A 128 5.21 -28.18 1.53
N GLY A 129 6.14 -29.13 1.66
CA GLY A 129 7.13 -29.44 0.64
C GLY A 129 6.54 -29.95 -0.67
N TRP A 130 5.41 -30.68 -0.61
CA TRP A 130 4.72 -31.13 -1.82
C TRP A 130 4.13 -29.95 -2.59
N GLN A 131 3.48 -29.01 -1.90
CA GLN A 131 2.87 -27.84 -2.53
C GLN A 131 3.91 -26.92 -3.16
N LEU A 132 5.05 -26.72 -2.48
CA LEU A 132 6.20 -26.00 -3.03
C LEU A 132 6.76 -26.69 -4.28
N ALA A 133 7.03 -28.00 -4.19
CA ALA A 133 7.53 -28.76 -5.33
C ALA A 133 6.56 -28.72 -6.52
N GLU A 134 5.25 -28.81 -6.28
CA GLU A 134 4.22 -28.72 -7.33
C GLU A 134 4.24 -27.34 -8.02
N ALA A 135 4.30 -26.25 -7.26
CA ALA A 135 4.42 -24.90 -7.80
C ALA A 135 5.65 -24.73 -8.70
N HIS A 136 6.77 -25.40 -8.36
CA HIS A 136 7.96 -25.40 -9.21
C HIS A 136 7.79 -26.26 -10.47
N GLN A 137 7.21 -27.46 -10.34
CA GLN A 137 6.95 -28.34 -11.48
C GLN A 137 5.91 -27.79 -12.46
N ALA A 138 4.99 -26.93 -11.99
CA ALA A 138 4.00 -26.28 -12.84
C ALA A 138 4.63 -25.31 -13.85
N HIS A 139 5.84 -24.82 -13.57
CA HIS A 139 6.52 -23.81 -14.38
C HIS A 139 7.83 -24.29 -15.00
N HIS A 140 8.38 -25.41 -14.53
CA HIS A 140 9.67 -25.94 -14.98
C HIS A 140 9.57 -27.44 -15.31
N ASP A 141 10.23 -27.86 -16.40
CA ASP A 141 10.34 -29.28 -16.76
C ASP A 141 11.44 -29.96 -15.92
N VAL A 142 11.10 -30.30 -14.67
CA VAL A 142 12.02 -30.88 -13.69
C VAL A 142 11.47 -32.15 -13.04
N SER A 143 12.37 -33.04 -12.66
CA SER A 143 12.00 -34.27 -11.95
C SER A 143 11.43 -33.95 -10.56
N LYS A 144 10.55 -34.83 -10.04
CA LYS A 144 10.00 -34.72 -8.67
C LYS A 144 11.10 -34.59 -7.60
N LYS A 145 12.23 -35.27 -7.80
CA LYS A 145 13.38 -35.22 -6.88
C LYS A 145 14.04 -33.84 -6.88
N ALA A 146 14.21 -33.23 -8.05
CA ALA A 146 14.77 -31.89 -8.18
C ALA A 146 13.81 -30.84 -7.60
N ALA A 147 12.52 -30.94 -7.89
CA ALA A 147 11.51 -30.04 -7.32
C ALA A 147 11.42 -30.13 -5.79
N TRP A 148 11.51 -31.33 -5.21
CA TRP A 148 11.58 -31.50 -3.76
C TRP A 148 12.85 -30.88 -3.16
N ALA A 149 14.00 -31.02 -3.84
CA ALA A 149 15.23 -30.38 -3.39
C ALA A 149 15.11 -28.85 -3.39
N LYS A 150 14.55 -28.25 -4.46
CA LYS A 150 14.26 -26.81 -4.51
C LYS A 150 13.27 -26.38 -3.42
N ALA A 151 12.24 -27.20 -3.13
CA ALA A 151 11.31 -26.92 -2.04
C ALA A 151 12.01 -26.84 -0.66
N VAL A 152 12.96 -27.74 -0.39
CA VAL A 152 13.76 -27.71 0.84
C VAL A 152 14.70 -26.51 0.88
N GLU A 153 15.40 -26.23 -0.23
CA GLU A 153 16.28 -25.07 -0.39
C GLU A 153 15.54 -23.76 -0.10
N VAL A 154 14.34 -23.57 -0.67
CA VAL A 154 13.59 -22.35 -0.47
C VAL A 154 13.00 -22.26 0.94
N LEU A 155 12.65 -23.39 1.57
CA LEU A 155 12.28 -23.40 2.99
C LEU A 155 13.45 -22.95 3.89
N GLU A 156 14.68 -23.35 3.56
CA GLU A 156 15.88 -22.87 4.24
C GLU A 156 16.07 -21.36 4.03
N LEU A 157 15.92 -20.91 2.78
CA LEU A 157 16.03 -19.50 2.41
C LEU A 157 15.04 -18.64 3.20
N VAL A 158 13.79 -19.06 3.36
CA VAL A 158 12.82 -18.30 4.18
C VAL A 158 12.98 -18.51 5.69
N GLY A 159 14.03 -19.20 6.15
CA GLY A 159 14.36 -19.36 7.56
C GLY A 159 13.53 -20.39 8.32
N ILE A 160 13.00 -21.42 7.64
CA ILE A 160 12.34 -22.56 8.29
C ILE A 160 13.42 -23.50 8.86
N PRO A 161 13.52 -23.71 10.19
CA PRO A 161 14.51 -24.59 10.77
C PRO A 161 14.20 -26.06 10.45
N GLN A 162 15.26 -26.86 10.24
CA GLN A 162 15.15 -28.27 9.83
C GLN A 162 14.27 -28.44 8.58
N PRO A 163 14.56 -27.73 7.47
CA PRO A 163 13.69 -27.66 6.30
C PRO A 163 13.42 -29.06 5.70
N ASP A 164 14.40 -29.97 5.69
CA ASP A 164 14.24 -31.36 5.25
C ASP A 164 13.09 -32.09 5.97
N ARG A 165 13.04 -31.93 7.30
CA ARG A 165 12.02 -32.55 8.14
C ARG A 165 10.68 -31.83 7.96
N ARG A 166 10.70 -30.51 7.96
CA ARG A 166 9.49 -29.68 7.93
C ARG A 166 8.79 -29.67 6.59
N ALA A 167 9.49 -29.92 5.48
CA ALA A 167 8.91 -30.12 4.16
C ALA A 167 7.88 -31.27 4.14
N SER A 168 8.06 -32.28 5.00
CA SER A 168 7.14 -33.42 5.10
C SER A 168 5.94 -33.18 6.01
N GLN A 169 5.83 -32.00 6.64
CA GLN A 169 4.73 -31.66 7.53
C GLN A 169 3.58 -30.99 6.78
N TYR A 170 2.39 -31.08 7.35
CA TYR A 170 1.19 -30.41 6.86
C TYR A 170 1.10 -28.98 7.40
N PRO A 171 0.35 -28.08 6.73
CA PRO A 171 0.18 -26.70 7.17
C PRO A 171 -0.30 -26.57 8.62
N HIS A 172 -1.20 -27.45 9.08
CA HIS A 172 -1.73 -27.41 10.44
C HIS A 172 -0.68 -27.71 11.52
N GLU A 173 0.47 -28.30 11.16
CA GLU A 173 1.60 -28.54 12.07
C GLU A 173 2.55 -27.34 12.17
N PHE A 174 2.41 -26.33 11.31
CA PHE A 174 3.23 -25.11 11.32
C PHE A 174 2.63 -24.05 12.27
N SER A 175 3.50 -23.25 12.91
CA SER A 175 3.07 -22.01 13.58
C SER A 175 2.61 -20.96 12.57
N GLY A 176 1.90 -19.92 13.01
CA GLY A 176 1.46 -18.83 12.12
C GLY A 176 2.61 -18.22 11.29
N GLY A 177 3.71 -17.83 11.95
CA GLY A 177 4.90 -17.32 11.27
C GLY A 177 5.57 -18.33 10.34
N MET A 178 5.55 -19.63 10.67
CA MET A 178 6.05 -20.67 9.76
C MET A 178 5.16 -20.83 8.52
N ARG A 179 3.84 -20.71 8.65
CA ARG A 179 2.92 -20.72 7.51
C ARG A 179 3.14 -19.51 6.61
N GLN A 180 3.34 -18.33 7.20
CA GLN A 180 3.70 -17.13 6.44
C GLN A 180 5.00 -17.33 5.65
N ARG A 181 6.05 -17.84 6.30
CA ARG A 181 7.33 -18.17 5.63
C ARG A 181 7.13 -19.20 4.51
N ALA A 182 6.31 -20.24 4.72
CA ALA A 182 6.00 -21.22 3.68
C ALA A 182 5.26 -20.61 2.47
N MET A 183 4.37 -19.64 2.71
CA MET A 183 3.70 -18.90 1.64
C MET A 183 4.67 -18.00 0.87
N ILE A 184 5.60 -17.33 1.57
CA ILE A 184 6.70 -16.57 0.93
C ILE A 184 7.56 -17.52 0.09
N ALA A 185 7.91 -18.69 0.63
CA ALA A 185 8.66 -19.71 -0.09
C ALA A 185 7.94 -20.12 -1.39
N MET A 186 6.63 -20.31 -1.35
CA MET A 186 5.83 -20.62 -2.53
C MET A 186 5.82 -19.49 -3.56
N ALA A 187 5.80 -18.23 -3.11
CA ALA A 187 5.85 -17.08 -4.01
C ALA A 187 7.22 -16.91 -4.69
N ILE A 188 8.32 -17.31 -4.05
CA ILE A 188 9.68 -17.07 -4.56
C ILE A 188 10.32 -18.30 -5.22
N ILE A 189 9.68 -19.48 -5.15
CA ILE A 189 10.30 -20.74 -5.58
C ILE A 189 10.72 -20.79 -7.05
N ASN A 190 10.09 -19.96 -7.89
CA ASN A 190 10.37 -19.85 -9.31
C ASN A 190 11.27 -18.64 -9.65
N ASP A 191 11.96 -18.09 -8.63
CA ASP A 191 12.92 -17.00 -8.74
C ASP A 191 12.35 -15.77 -9.52
N PRO A 192 11.23 -15.18 -9.06
CA PRO A 192 10.53 -14.11 -9.78
C PRO A 192 11.31 -12.79 -9.80
N ASP A 193 11.17 -12.02 -10.89
CA ASP A 193 11.73 -10.67 -10.99
C ASP A 193 10.98 -9.66 -10.08
N VAL A 194 9.68 -9.84 -9.89
CA VAL A 194 8.84 -8.96 -9.06
C VAL A 194 8.06 -9.75 -8.03
N ILE A 195 8.11 -9.29 -6.78
CA ILE A 195 7.34 -9.85 -5.66
C ILE A 195 6.32 -8.81 -5.19
N ILE A 196 5.04 -9.16 -5.27
CA ILE A 196 3.95 -8.35 -4.72
C ILE A 196 3.55 -8.92 -3.36
N ALA A 197 3.71 -8.16 -2.30
CA ALA A 197 3.35 -8.58 -0.95
C ALA A 197 2.11 -7.80 -0.47
N ASP A 198 0.94 -8.43 -0.47
CA ASP A 198 -0.32 -7.80 -0.04
C ASP A 198 -0.60 -8.13 1.42
N GLU A 199 -0.35 -7.15 2.30
CA GLU A 199 -0.49 -7.27 3.74
C GLU A 199 0.26 -8.49 4.33
N PRO A 200 1.56 -8.66 4.04
CA PRO A 200 2.32 -9.88 4.35
C PRO A 200 2.56 -10.11 5.86
N THR A 201 2.15 -9.18 6.70
CA THR A 201 2.38 -9.20 8.15
C THR A 201 1.07 -9.16 8.95
N THR A 202 -0.08 -9.12 8.27
CA THR A 202 -1.38 -9.08 8.94
C THR A 202 -1.60 -10.33 9.79
N ALA A 203 -2.25 -10.14 10.95
CA ALA A 203 -2.55 -11.18 11.94
C ALA A 203 -1.32 -11.88 12.57
N LEU A 204 -0.12 -11.31 12.47
CA LEU A 204 1.10 -11.77 13.15
C LEU A 204 1.50 -10.80 14.28
N ASP A 205 2.20 -11.32 15.30
CA ASP A 205 2.78 -10.49 16.35
C ASP A 205 3.95 -9.64 15.82
N VAL A 206 4.19 -8.48 16.43
CA VAL A 206 5.19 -7.49 15.98
C VAL A 206 6.59 -8.09 15.79
N THR A 207 6.98 -9.08 16.62
CA THR A 207 8.29 -9.73 16.49
C THR A 207 8.35 -10.56 15.22
N VAL A 208 7.31 -11.37 14.97
CA VAL A 208 7.22 -12.17 13.74
C VAL A 208 7.09 -11.27 12.51
N GLN A 209 6.34 -10.17 12.59
CA GLN A 209 6.23 -9.21 11.48
C GLN A 209 7.62 -8.72 11.05
N ALA A 210 8.43 -8.20 11.99
CA ALA A 210 9.78 -7.74 11.70
C ALA A 210 10.63 -8.82 11.02
N GLN A 211 10.61 -10.06 11.53
CA GLN A 211 11.37 -11.15 10.94
C GLN A 211 10.90 -11.56 9.53
N ILE A 212 9.61 -11.38 9.21
CA ILE A 212 9.06 -11.62 7.87
C ILE A 212 9.56 -10.54 6.90
N LEU A 213 9.55 -9.27 7.31
CA LEU A 213 10.05 -8.15 6.50
C LEU A 213 11.54 -8.30 6.22
N ASP A 214 12.35 -8.64 7.25
CA ASP A 214 13.77 -8.94 7.09
C ASP A 214 14.02 -10.08 6.09
N THR A 215 13.12 -11.07 6.08
CA THR A 215 13.21 -12.17 5.13
C THR A 215 12.97 -11.70 3.70
N LEU A 216 11.99 -10.81 3.47
CA LEU A 216 11.73 -10.22 2.15
C LEU A 216 12.91 -9.37 1.67
N LEU A 217 13.49 -8.55 2.55
CA LEU A 217 14.67 -7.73 2.21
C LEU A 217 15.88 -8.59 1.85
N ARG A 218 16.13 -9.67 2.61
CA ARG A 218 17.20 -10.61 2.27
C ARG A 218 16.95 -11.29 0.91
N ILE A 219 15.71 -11.68 0.62
CA ILE A 219 15.35 -12.26 -0.68
C ILE A 219 15.62 -11.25 -1.80
N ARG A 220 15.25 -9.97 -1.61
CA ARG A 220 15.60 -8.89 -2.55
C ARG A 220 17.10 -8.82 -2.77
N ASP A 221 17.89 -8.81 -1.69
CA ASP A 221 19.35 -8.69 -1.78
C ASP A 221 19.99 -9.87 -2.54
N GLU A 222 19.47 -11.08 -2.34
CA GLU A 222 19.97 -12.30 -2.98
C GLU A 222 19.52 -12.47 -4.43
N THR A 223 18.32 -11.98 -4.80
CA THR A 223 17.72 -12.21 -6.12
C THR A 223 17.68 -10.99 -7.03
N SER A 224 17.95 -9.79 -6.49
CA SER A 224 17.71 -8.49 -7.15
C SER A 224 16.24 -8.28 -7.59
N ALA A 225 15.29 -9.02 -7.02
CA ALA A 225 13.87 -8.86 -7.31
C ALA A 225 13.37 -7.47 -6.86
N GLY A 226 12.50 -6.85 -7.66
CA GLY A 226 11.73 -5.68 -7.23
C GLY A 226 10.61 -6.10 -6.28
N ILE A 227 10.43 -5.40 -5.17
CA ILE A 227 9.37 -5.70 -4.20
C ILE A 227 8.33 -4.57 -4.16
N MET A 228 7.06 -4.91 -4.33
CA MET A 228 5.93 -4.02 -4.06
C MET A 228 5.23 -4.50 -2.80
N VAL A 229 5.33 -3.75 -1.71
CA VAL A 229 4.63 -4.08 -0.46
C VAL A 229 3.39 -3.21 -0.32
N ILE A 230 2.24 -3.85 -0.15
CA ILE A 230 0.98 -3.21 0.19
C ILE A 230 0.73 -3.42 1.68
N THR A 231 0.45 -2.34 2.39
CA THR A 231 0.10 -2.40 3.82
C THR A 231 -0.74 -1.21 4.22
N HIS A 232 -1.49 -1.36 5.31
CA HIS A 232 -2.15 -0.24 5.98
C HIS A 232 -1.32 0.29 7.17
N ASP A 233 -0.24 -0.41 7.55
CA ASP A 233 0.65 -0.02 8.64
C ASP A 233 1.89 0.70 8.09
N LEU A 234 1.95 2.02 8.27
CA LEU A 234 3.09 2.84 7.87
C LEU A 234 4.31 2.65 8.77
N GLY A 235 4.15 2.18 10.01
CA GLY A 235 5.27 1.90 10.92
C GLY A 235 6.17 0.77 10.41
N VAL A 236 5.56 -0.23 9.77
CA VAL A 236 6.24 -1.34 9.07
C VAL A 236 7.03 -0.85 7.85
N VAL A 237 6.56 0.22 7.19
CA VAL A 237 7.12 0.70 5.91
C VAL A 237 8.37 1.55 6.08
N ALA A 238 8.44 2.32 7.18
CA ALA A 238 9.50 3.31 7.43
C ALA A 238 10.93 2.76 7.31
N GLY A 239 11.16 1.50 7.70
CA GLY A 239 12.47 0.86 7.70
C GLY A 239 12.74 -0.09 6.54
N MET A 240 11.80 -0.25 5.60
CA MET A 240 11.83 -1.34 4.62
C MET A 240 11.80 -0.87 3.17
N VAL A 241 11.18 0.27 2.88
CA VAL A 241 10.93 0.69 1.48
C VAL A 241 11.85 1.83 1.09
N ASP A 242 12.23 1.86 -0.19
CA ASP A 242 13.00 2.98 -0.75
C ASP A 242 12.06 4.16 -1.05
N ARG A 243 10.86 3.85 -1.56
CA ARG A 243 9.84 4.80 -1.99
C ARG A 243 8.48 4.39 -1.48
N VAL A 244 7.62 5.38 -1.26
CA VAL A 244 6.25 5.16 -0.79
C VAL A 244 5.23 5.91 -1.64
N GLN A 245 4.09 5.27 -1.88
CA GLN A 245 2.88 5.87 -2.43
C GLN A 245 1.74 5.74 -1.43
N VAL A 246 1.25 6.88 -0.98
CA VAL A 246 0.08 6.98 -0.11
C VAL A 246 -1.17 7.06 -1.00
N MET A 247 -2.08 6.11 -0.84
CA MET A 247 -3.34 6.03 -1.58
C MET A 247 -4.53 6.39 -0.69
N TYR A 248 -5.46 7.16 -1.25
CA TYR A 248 -6.74 7.49 -0.63
C TYR A 248 -7.81 7.64 -1.70
N GLY A 249 -9.02 7.13 -1.45
CA GLY A 249 -10.14 7.30 -2.38
C GLY A 249 -9.86 6.83 -3.81
N GLY A 250 -9.10 5.75 -3.96
CA GLY A 250 -8.73 5.16 -5.27
C GLY A 250 -7.59 5.86 -6.01
N THR A 251 -7.00 6.95 -5.49
CA THR A 251 -5.89 7.66 -6.14
C THR A 251 -4.66 7.70 -5.25
N VAL A 252 -3.48 7.90 -5.86
CA VAL A 252 -2.28 8.37 -5.15
C VAL A 252 -2.54 9.81 -4.69
N VAL A 253 -2.28 10.08 -3.40
CA VAL A 253 -2.40 11.42 -2.79
C VAL A 253 -1.08 12.00 -2.34
N GLU A 254 -0.07 11.17 -2.10
CA GLU A 254 1.30 11.61 -1.85
C GLU A 254 2.28 10.51 -2.25
N GLN A 255 3.42 10.89 -2.83
CA GLN A 255 4.47 9.94 -3.18
C GLN A 255 5.86 10.58 -3.15
N GLY A 256 6.86 9.84 -2.69
CA GLY A 256 8.26 10.29 -2.65
C GLY A 256 9.18 9.17 -2.18
N THR A 257 10.41 9.52 -1.81
CA THR A 257 11.23 8.64 -0.97
C THR A 257 10.55 8.44 0.39
N VAL A 258 10.90 7.36 1.09
CA VAL A 258 10.35 7.11 2.42
C VAL A 258 10.65 8.29 3.37
N ASP A 259 11.86 8.83 3.34
CA ASP A 259 12.28 9.92 4.22
C ASP A 259 11.48 11.20 3.95
N GLU A 260 11.28 11.58 2.68
CA GLU A 260 10.50 12.78 2.33
C GLU A 260 9.05 12.70 2.81
N VAL A 261 8.39 11.57 2.61
CA VAL A 261 6.99 11.39 3.00
C VAL A 261 6.84 11.26 4.51
N PHE A 262 7.83 10.71 5.21
CA PHE A 262 7.78 10.52 6.67
C PHE A 262 8.23 11.75 7.47
N GLU A 263 9.09 12.60 6.91
CA GLU A 263 9.62 13.77 7.61
C GLU A 263 9.01 15.08 7.13
N ALA A 264 8.59 15.18 5.87
CA ALA A 264 8.17 16.42 5.25
C ALA A 264 6.85 16.28 4.49
N GLN A 265 5.79 15.82 5.17
CA GLN A 265 4.48 15.57 4.56
C GLN A 265 3.94 16.79 3.80
N ARG A 266 3.29 16.56 2.66
CA ARG A 266 2.63 17.57 1.81
C ARG A 266 1.17 17.25 1.51
N MET A 267 0.64 16.18 2.07
CA MET A 267 -0.79 15.87 2.07
C MET A 267 -1.35 15.78 3.50
N PRO A 268 -2.41 16.53 3.86
CA PRO A 268 -3.03 16.46 5.19
C PRO A 268 -3.48 15.05 5.59
N TYR A 269 -3.91 14.23 4.63
CA TYR A 269 -4.23 12.83 4.89
C TYR A 269 -3.02 12.04 5.41
N THR A 270 -1.85 12.19 4.78
CA THR A 270 -0.61 11.55 5.20
C THR A 270 -0.18 12.00 6.59
N VAL A 271 -0.32 13.30 6.89
CA VAL A 271 -0.07 13.86 8.23
C VAL A 271 -0.93 13.16 9.28
N GLY A 272 -2.24 13.04 9.03
CA GLY A 272 -3.17 12.36 9.93
C GLY A 272 -2.87 10.88 10.06
N LEU A 273 -2.48 10.23 8.97
CA LEU A 273 -2.18 8.79 8.92
C LEU A 273 -0.93 8.47 9.75
N LEU A 274 0.15 9.24 9.58
CA LEU A 274 1.37 9.11 10.39
C LEU A 274 1.14 9.50 11.84
N GLY A 275 0.34 10.55 12.10
CA GLY A 275 -0.04 10.97 13.45
C GLY A 275 -0.89 9.96 14.22
N SER A 276 -1.53 9.02 13.52
CA SER A 276 -2.31 7.92 14.11
C SER A 276 -1.43 6.73 14.54
N ILE A 277 -0.14 6.71 14.17
CA ILE A 277 0.78 5.60 14.50
C ILE A 277 1.26 5.73 15.95
N PRO A 278 1.27 4.64 16.73
CA PRO A 278 1.83 4.65 18.09
C PRO A 278 3.31 5.08 18.09
N ASN A 279 3.60 6.20 18.76
CA ASN A 279 4.97 6.66 18.96
C ASN A 279 5.43 6.32 20.40
N PRO A 280 6.60 5.68 20.61
CA PRO A 280 7.15 5.43 21.93
C PRO A 280 7.27 6.70 22.80
N ASN A 281 7.51 7.86 22.19
CA ASN A 281 7.57 9.15 22.89
C ASN A 281 6.19 9.68 23.31
N MET A 282 5.12 9.04 22.85
CA MET A 282 3.71 9.36 23.16
C MET A 282 3.07 8.30 24.07
N LEU A 283 3.88 7.41 24.68
CA LEU A 283 3.39 6.42 25.65
C LEU A 283 2.58 7.11 26.76
N GLY A 284 1.31 6.72 26.91
CA GLY A 284 0.38 7.28 27.89
C GLY A 284 -0.54 8.39 27.36
N LYS A 285 -0.35 8.88 26.13
CA LYS A 285 -1.27 9.81 25.47
C LYS A 285 -2.24 9.05 24.55
N ARG A 286 -3.46 9.58 24.35
CA ARG A 286 -4.40 9.01 23.38
C ARG A 286 -3.86 9.20 21.95
N LEU A 287 -4.06 8.19 21.11
CA LEU A 287 -3.82 8.31 19.67
C LEU A 287 -4.76 9.38 19.09
N THR A 288 -4.29 10.05 18.04
CA THR A 288 -5.03 11.13 17.38
C THR A 288 -5.61 10.60 16.07
N PRO A 289 -6.86 10.10 16.05
CA PRO A 289 -7.44 9.53 14.84
C PRO A 289 -7.86 10.61 13.86
N ILE A 290 -7.83 10.28 12.57
CA ILE A 290 -8.52 11.07 11.54
C ILE A 290 -10.03 10.88 11.72
N LYS A 291 -10.75 11.95 12.06
CA LYS A 291 -12.22 11.94 12.20
C LYS A 291 -12.94 11.58 10.89
N GLY A 292 -14.18 11.10 11.03
CA GLY A 292 -15.05 10.74 9.92
C GLY A 292 -14.75 9.36 9.31
N ALA A 293 -15.52 8.99 8.29
CA ALA A 293 -15.37 7.74 7.55
C ALA A 293 -14.78 8.00 6.15
N PRO A 294 -14.00 7.06 5.58
CA PRO A 294 -13.57 7.14 4.18
C PRO A 294 -14.76 7.31 3.22
N PRO A 295 -14.58 8.03 2.09
CA PRO A 295 -15.65 8.21 1.12
C PRO A 295 -16.03 6.87 0.48
N SER A 296 -17.29 6.76 0.06
CA SER A 296 -17.70 5.68 -0.81
C SER A 296 -17.05 5.84 -2.18
N LEU A 297 -16.38 4.81 -2.69
CA LEU A 297 -15.82 4.80 -4.04
C LEU A 297 -16.89 4.74 -5.14
N MET A 298 -18.15 4.51 -4.77
CA MET A 298 -19.29 4.62 -5.68
C MET A 298 -19.80 6.06 -5.78
N ASN A 299 -19.74 6.80 -4.67
CA ASN A 299 -20.26 8.16 -4.54
C ASN A 299 -19.17 9.06 -3.95
N LEU A 300 -18.15 9.32 -4.75
CA LEU A 300 -17.05 10.20 -4.35
C LEU A 300 -17.55 11.64 -4.19
N PRO A 301 -17.03 12.40 -3.21
CA PRO A 301 -17.36 13.81 -3.11
C PRO A 301 -16.88 14.56 -4.35
N GLN A 302 -17.54 15.67 -4.68
CA GLN A 302 -17.04 16.58 -5.69
C GLN A 302 -15.71 17.19 -5.22
N GLY A 303 -14.76 17.31 -6.15
CA GLY A 303 -13.45 17.87 -5.87
C GLY A 303 -12.48 16.89 -5.22
N CYS A 304 -11.72 17.34 -4.24
CA CYS A 304 -10.77 16.53 -3.48
C CYS A 304 -11.50 15.48 -2.65
N SER A 305 -11.16 14.21 -2.90
CA SER A 305 -11.72 13.05 -2.17
C SER A 305 -11.56 13.14 -0.64
N PHE A 306 -10.50 13.79 -0.13
CA PHE A 306 -10.24 13.94 1.30
C PHE A 306 -10.87 15.19 1.93
N SER A 307 -11.43 16.10 1.13
CA SER A 307 -11.99 17.38 1.63
C SER A 307 -12.99 17.25 2.78
N PRO A 308 -13.86 16.21 2.89
CA PRO A 308 -14.80 16.09 4.01
C PRO A 308 -14.13 15.80 5.37
N ARG A 309 -12.87 15.34 5.37
CA ARG A 309 -12.09 14.98 6.57
C ARG A 309 -10.86 15.87 6.76
N CYS A 310 -10.63 16.81 5.85
CA CYS A 310 -9.43 17.63 5.83
C CYS A 310 -9.60 18.88 6.70
N PRO A 311 -8.72 19.10 7.70
CA PRO A 311 -8.78 20.31 8.54
C PRO A 311 -8.33 21.58 7.79
N LEU A 312 -7.70 21.43 6.62
CA LEU A 312 -7.25 22.53 5.75
C LEU A 312 -8.14 22.69 4.50
N ALA A 313 -9.39 22.20 4.54
CA ALA A 313 -10.29 22.27 3.40
C ALA A 313 -10.72 23.71 3.11
N ILE A 314 -10.55 24.13 1.86
CA ILE A 314 -11.07 25.39 1.30
C ILE A 314 -12.12 25.08 0.23
N ASP A 315 -12.86 26.09 -0.24
CA ASP A 315 -13.91 25.88 -1.24
C ASP A 315 -13.40 25.29 -2.56
N GLU A 316 -12.17 25.63 -2.97
CA GLU A 316 -11.52 25.02 -4.14
C GLU A 316 -11.38 23.50 -4.00
N CYS A 317 -11.12 23.00 -2.79
CA CYS A 317 -11.05 21.56 -2.49
C CYS A 317 -12.40 20.87 -2.67
N ARG A 318 -13.53 21.57 -2.54
CA ARG A 318 -14.87 21.02 -2.74
C ARG A 318 -15.33 21.13 -4.20
N ALA A 319 -14.69 22.01 -4.97
CA ALA A 319 -15.04 22.28 -6.35
C ALA A 319 -14.25 21.43 -7.36
N THR A 320 -12.95 21.22 -7.12
CA THR A 320 -12.02 20.62 -8.10
C THR A 320 -11.10 19.57 -7.46
N GLU A 321 -10.89 18.45 -8.17
CA GLU A 321 -9.95 17.41 -7.72
C GLU A 321 -8.53 17.93 -7.98
N PRO A 322 -7.65 17.96 -6.96
CA PRO A 322 -6.28 18.39 -7.14
C PRO A 322 -5.52 17.44 -8.08
N LEU A 323 -4.59 18.00 -8.85
CA LEU A 323 -3.62 17.23 -9.63
C LEU A 323 -2.51 16.72 -8.70
N LEU A 324 -1.89 15.59 -9.06
CA LEU A 324 -0.68 15.11 -8.39
C LEU A 324 0.51 15.92 -8.94
N LEU A 325 0.98 16.90 -8.17
CA LEU A 325 2.03 17.82 -8.58
C LEU A 325 3.27 17.67 -7.70
N GLU A 326 4.44 17.99 -8.27
CA GLU A 326 5.69 18.04 -7.51
C GLU A 326 5.62 19.14 -6.44
N THR A 327 6.17 18.87 -5.27
CA THR A 327 6.14 19.77 -4.11
C THR A 327 7.33 20.73 -4.16
N ASP A 328 7.61 21.41 -3.05
CA ASP A 328 8.85 22.17 -2.85
C ASP A 328 10.11 21.27 -2.78
N ARG A 329 9.94 19.94 -2.73
CA ARG A 329 11.03 18.96 -2.69
C ARG A 329 11.10 18.18 -4.01
N PRO A 330 12.26 18.13 -4.69
CA PRO A 330 12.40 17.40 -5.94
C PRO A 330 12.09 15.91 -5.77
N GLY A 331 11.27 15.35 -6.65
CA GLY A 331 10.90 13.93 -6.57
C GLY A 331 9.83 13.61 -5.54
N HIS A 332 9.29 14.59 -4.82
CA HIS A 332 8.17 14.44 -3.89
C HIS A 332 6.91 15.07 -4.49
N PHE A 333 5.80 14.35 -4.50
CA PHE A 333 4.56 14.77 -5.17
C PHE A 333 3.38 14.66 -4.21
N ALA A 334 2.46 15.62 -4.27
CA ALA A 334 1.25 15.62 -3.47
C ALA A 334 0.02 16.05 -4.30
N ARG A 335 -1.11 15.42 -4.01
CA ARG A 335 -2.42 15.74 -4.60
C ARG A 335 -3.20 16.66 -3.67
N CYS A 336 -2.73 17.91 -3.53
CA CYS A 336 -3.32 18.86 -2.59
C CYS A 336 -3.21 20.31 -3.09
N HIS A 337 -4.32 21.06 -3.08
CA HIS A 337 -4.32 22.51 -3.34
C HIS A 337 -3.58 23.32 -2.28
N ARG A 338 -3.37 22.75 -1.09
CA ARG A 338 -2.73 23.38 0.08
C ARG A 338 -1.35 22.79 0.40
N SER A 339 -0.72 22.07 -0.53
CA SER A 339 0.61 21.47 -0.31
C SER A 339 1.66 22.50 0.12
N ALA A 340 1.73 23.65 -0.58
CA ALA A 340 2.65 24.74 -0.27
C ALA A 340 2.36 25.41 1.08
N HIS A 341 1.09 25.52 1.47
CA HIS A 341 0.73 26.04 2.80
C HIS A 341 1.07 25.04 3.90
N LEU A 342 0.84 23.74 3.67
CA LEU A 342 1.24 22.71 4.62
C LEU A 342 2.76 22.72 4.87
N ALA A 343 3.55 23.05 3.85
CA ALA A 343 5.00 23.19 3.97
C ALA A 343 5.44 24.32 4.93
N THR A 344 4.59 25.33 5.18
CA THR A 344 4.91 26.44 6.10
C THR A 344 4.54 26.14 7.55
N ILE A 345 3.88 25.01 7.83
CA ILE A 345 3.44 24.65 9.18
C ILE A 345 4.57 23.90 9.88
N GLU A 346 5.07 24.44 11.00
CA GLU A 346 6.18 23.83 11.74
C GLU A 346 5.82 22.47 12.37
N ASN A 347 4.59 22.33 12.87
CA ASN A 347 4.10 21.09 13.47
C ASN A 347 2.78 20.63 12.83
N PRO A 348 2.83 20.00 11.64
CA PRO A 348 1.65 19.56 10.93
C PRO A 348 0.79 18.57 11.72
N GLN A 349 1.38 17.78 12.63
CA GLN A 349 0.63 16.79 13.41
C GLN A 349 -0.46 17.42 14.29
N ARG A 350 -0.30 18.71 14.67
CA ARG A 350 -1.32 19.45 15.42
C ARG A 350 -2.62 19.69 14.64
N LEU A 351 -2.61 19.57 13.31
CA LEU A 351 -3.82 19.71 12.49
C LEU A 351 -4.94 18.74 12.89
N PHE A 352 -4.58 17.60 13.47
CA PHE A 352 -5.53 16.59 13.92
C PHE A 352 -5.66 16.55 15.45
N ALA A 353 -4.85 17.31 16.19
CA ALA A 353 -4.92 17.35 17.64
C ALA A 353 -6.28 17.91 18.09
N HIS A 354 -6.85 17.32 19.14
CA HIS A 354 -8.09 17.78 19.74
C HIS A 354 -7.83 18.13 21.21
N ASP A 355 -8.42 19.24 21.66
CA ASP A 355 -8.45 19.57 23.08
C ASP A 355 -9.09 18.41 23.84
N GLU A 356 -8.45 18.02 24.93
CA GLU A 356 -8.81 16.89 25.76
C GLU A 356 -10.31 16.91 26.10
N ILE A 357 -11.10 15.98 25.55
CA ILE A 357 -12.25 15.50 26.30
C ILE A 357 -11.61 14.75 27.48
N GLY A 358 -11.52 15.46 28.61
CA GLY A 358 -10.83 15.04 29.82
C GLY A 358 -11.11 13.59 30.20
N MET A 359 -10.20 13.02 30.99
CA MET A 359 -10.34 11.67 31.55
C MET A 359 -11.78 11.39 31.97
N VAL A 360 -12.51 10.61 31.16
CA VAL A 360 -13.76 10.01 31.61
C VAL A 360 -13.34 8.85 32.49
N GLU A 361 -13.25 9.11 33.80
CA GLU A 361 -13.35 8.06 34.80
C GLU A 361 -14.67 7.32 34.52
N ASN A 362 -14.57 6.08 34.04
CA ASN A 362 -15.65 5.15 33.73
C ASN A 362 -16.13 5.07 32.25
N PRO A 363 -15.57 4.14 31.44
CA PRO A 363 -15.97 3.91 30.05
C PRO A 363 -17.39 3.33 29.86
N ALA A 364 -18.13 3.04 30.94
CA ALA A 364 -19.48 2.48 30.87
C ALA A 364 -20.61 3.52 30.65
N SER A 365 -20.29 4.82 30.55
CA SER A 365 -21.29 5.90 30.46
C SER A 365 -21.61 6.38 29.02
N LEU A 366 -20.90 5.89 28.00
CA LEU A 366 -21.14 6.28 26.61
C LEU A 366 -22.20 5.39 25.94
N THR A 367 -23.44 5.49 26.40
CA THR A 367 -24.63 5.09 25.63
C THR A 367 -25.42 6.33 25.29
N MET A 368 -24.98 7.06 24.25
CA MET A 368 -25.83 7.80 23.31
C MET A 368 -24.93 8.60 22.35
N ALA A 369 -24.95 8.22 21.07
CA ALA A 369 -24.36 9.01 20.01
C ALA A 369 -25.17 10.32 19.86
N ASN A 370 -24.52 11.47 20.04
CA ASN A 370 -25.11 12.77 19.74
C ASN A 370 -24.82 13.12 18.27
N PRO A 371 -25.82 13.17 17.38
CA PRO A 371 -25.63 13.39 15.94
C PRO A 371 -25.30 14.84 15.55
N ASP A 372 -25.31 15.79 16.50
CA ASP A 372 -25.13 17.22 16.21
C ASP A 372 -23.72 17.78 16.52
N ILE A 373 -22.71 16.91 16.69
CA ILE A 373 -21.32 17.39 16.83
C ILE A 373 -20.77 17.72 15.43
N PRO A 374 -20.34 18.97 15.16
CA PRO A 374 -19.75 19.31 13.88
C PRO A 374 -18.53 18.41 13.58
N VAL A 375 -18.50 17.84 12.38
CA VAL A 375 -17.50 16.84 11.96
C VAL A 375 -16.13 17.47 11.66
N SER A 376 -16.09 18.80 11.50
CA SER A 376 -14.86 19.60 11.38
C SER A 376 -15.00 20.92 12.14
N GLU A 377 -13.95 21.34 12.83
CA GLU A 377 -13.81 22.71 13.36
C GLU A 377 -13.53 23.69 12.22
N ASP A 378 -13.85 24.96 12.43
CA ASP A 378 -13.60 26.03 11.45
C ASP A 378 -12.09 26.22 11.20
N VAL A 379 -11.71 26.56 9.97
CA VAL A 379 -10.30 26.70 9.57
C VAL A 379 -9.61 27.75 10.44
N ASP A 380 -10.29 28.83 10.78
CA ASP A 380 -9.78 29.89 11.65
C ASP A 380 -9.44 29.38 13.07
N VAL A 381 -10.16 28.38 13.57
CA VAL A 381 -9.90 27.75 14.88
C VAL A 381 -8.69 26.82 14.80
N VAL A 382 -8.54 26.10 13.70
CA VAL A 382 -7.36 25.26 13.43
C VAL A 382 -6.11 26.13 13.26
N GLU A 383 -6.20 27.24 12.50
CA GLU A 383 -5.10 28.19 12.30
C GLU A 383 -4.70 28.88 13.61
N ALA A 384 -5.66 29.25 14.47
CA ALA A 384 -5.37 29.82 15.79
C ALA A 384 -4.50 28.88 16.67
N ARG A 385 -4.75 27.57 16.65
CA ARG A 385 -3.95 26.57 17.39
C ARG A 385 -2.52 26.42 16.88
N LEU A 386 -2.28 26.70 15.59
CA LEU A 386 -0.94 26.69 15.02
C LEU A 386 -0.10 27.89 15.52
N HIS A 387 -0.74 28.98 15.93
CA HIS A 387 -0.10 30.24 16.32
C HIS A 387 0.03 30.47 17.85
N GLU A 388 -0.56 29.62 18.71
CA GLU A 388 -0.61 29.85 20.17
C GLU A 388 0.73 29.69 20.92
N GLU A 389 1.83 29.25 20.28
CA GLU A 389 3.16 29.15 20.91
C GLU A 389 4.08 30.38 20.72
N GLU A 390 3.62 31.46 20.06
CA GLU A 390 4.43 32.69 19.94
C GLU A 390 4.44 33.59 21.19
N LYS A 391 3.77 33.21 22.29
CA LYS A 391 3.92 33.94 23.56
C LYS A 391 4.99 33.28 24.43
N PRO A 392 6.16 33.93 24.65
CA PRO A 392 7.10 33.46 25.63
C PRO A 392 6.43 33.51 27.00
N THR A 393 6.41 32.36 27.68
CA THR A 393 6.10 32.27 29.11
C THR A 393 7.08 33.17 29.87
N SER A 394 6.57 34.31 30.34
CA SER A 394 7.26 35.22 31.27
C SER A 394 7.27 34.67 32.69
#